data_AF-G2J3T5-F1
#
_entry.id   AF-G2J3T5-F1
#
_cell.length_a   1.000
_cell.length_b   1.000
_cell.length_c   1.000
_cell.angle_alpha   90.00
_cell.angle_beta   90.00
_cell.angle_gamma   90.00
#
_symmetry.space_group_name_H-M   'P 1'
#
loop_
_entity.id
_entity.type
_entity.pdbx_description
1 polymer ?
#
loop_
_entity_poly.entity_id
_entity_poly.type
_entity_poly.pdbx_seq_one_letter_code
_entity_poly.pdbx_strand_id
1 'polypeptide(L)'
;MEHFRIQFFSTNQLGGILDIGYAAEQSEVVHDFLWVFDAQHEATSQTINIDYKHRNTEEFKNKLGRFISKYKSALPQIQQLGSQFNKLNPDEWFFILPPVELTTAQKYEAENELNCLNGFRNEFSEDEVRLLFGNLMENYELVTFDLDKGKKIKIGENLKVNRVCRFCHEKIPNVSFSKEAHAISEALGNKILILNDECDGCNEFFDENIERDFIYYHDMARTIYGVKNKENNIPKLNGKDFKLFNGGEGNLSIAIIQSNPGNDSTEVPESVSFKIGNKLKIQNLYKALCKFALSVIDSKHLSYFEDTILWIRNQKEANALPKVAVLNSHAFFTRRPEIILYLRNNESTTLPYLVGEFRFTCYLYIFIVPFSSKDTNCFIDDQEYREFLTCFKHIGTKDGFSFIDFSQNIEREVSFKINFEKN
;
A
#
# COMPACT_ATOMS: atom_id res chain seq x y z
N MET A 1 23.51 3.99 -28.15
CA MET A 1 22.08 4.18 -27.83
C MET A 1 21.51 2.81 -27.51
N GLU A 2 21.34 2.53 -26.23
CA GLU A 2 20.60 1.35 -25.77
C GLU A 2 19.10 1.66 -25.97
N HIS A 3 18.40 0.93 -26.86
CA HIS A 3 16.93 0.88 -27.01
C HIS A 3 16.16 2.22 -26.97
N PHE A 4 15.49 2.60 -28.07
CA PHE A 4 14.56 3.75 -28.02
C PHE A 4 13.35 3.39 -27.15
N ARG A 5 13.27 4.07 -26.00
CA ARG A 5 12.25 3.85 -24.97
C ARG A 5 11.67 5.19 -24.54
N ILE A 6 10.34 5.26 -24.40
CA ILE A 6 9.61 6.43 -23.91
C ILE A 6 8.63 6.01 -22.83
N GLN A 7 8.55 6.80 -21.77
CA GLN A 7 7.59 6.63 -20.69
C GLN A 7 6.39 7.55 -20.89
N PHE A 8 5.19 7.00 -20.77
CA PHE A 8 3.96 7.79 -20.68
C PHE A 8 3.62 8.09 -19.23
N PHE A 9 3.13 9.29 -18.96
CA PHE A 9 2.70 9.70 -17.64
C PHE A 9 1.39 10.49 -17.74
N SER A 10 0.38 10.12 -16.95
CA SER A 10 -0.90 10.82 -16.87
C SER A 10 -1.47 10.68 -15.45
N THR A 11 -2.41 11.56 -15.09
CA THR A 11 -3.16 11.45 -13.82
C THR A 11 -4.28 10.40 -13.91
N ASN A 12 -4.59 9.94 -15.12
CA ASN A 12 -5.44 8.78 -15.38
C ASN A 12 -4.62 7.49 -15.59
N GLN A 13 -5.26 6.43 -16.08
CA GLN A 13 -4.65 5.11 -16.20
C GLN A 13 -3.69 4.93 -17.40
N LEU A 14 -3.28 6.01 -18.08
CA LEU A 14 -2.22 5.95 -19.09
C LEU A 14 -0.86 6.06 -18.39
N GLY A 15 -0.03 5.03 -18.59
CA GLY A 15 1.32 4.98 -18.06
C GLY A 15 2.07 3.77 -18.60
N GLY A 16 3.36 3.68 -18.27
CA GLY A 16 4.24 2.60 -18.68
C GLY A 16 5.27 3.03 -19.72
N ILE A 17 6.15 2.10 -20.09
CA ILE A 17 7.25 2.34 -21.02
C ILE A 17 6.94 1.65 -22.34
N LEU A 18 6.96 2.40 -23.43
CA LEU A 18 7.04 1.86 -24.78
C LEU A 18 8.51 1.65 -25.13
N ASP A 19 8.89 0.41 -25.42
CA ASP A 19 10.20 0.05 -25.97
C ASP A 19 10.05 -0.31 -27.45
N ILE A 20 10.66 0.47 -28.34
CA ILE A 20 10.65 0.20 -29.79
C ILE A 20 11.88 -0.64 -30.19
N GLY A 21 12.96 -0.61 -29.39
CA GLY A 21 14.24 -1.22 -29.72
C GLY A 21 15.19 -0.28 -30.48
N TYR A 22 16.25 -0.83 -31.07
CA TYR A 22 17.27 -0.09 -31.82
C TYR A 22 17.80 -0.86 -33.04
N ALA A 23 17.07 -1.82 -33.59
CA ALA A 23 17.48 -2.42 -34.86
C ALA A 23 17.45 -1.34 -35.96
N ALA A 24 18.40 -1.35 -36.91
CA ALA A 24 18.41 -0.39 -38.02
C ALA A 24 17.06 -0.41 -38.80
N GLU A 25 16.43 -1.57 -38.86
CA GLU A 25 15.09 -1.82 -39.44
C GLU A 25 13.96 -1.07 -38.69
N GLN A 26 14.18 -0.65 -37.44
CA GLN A 26 13.23 0.08 -36.60
C GLN A 26 13.44 1.60 -36.66
N SER A 27 14.45 2.10 -37.39
CA SER A 27 14.73 3.54 -37.49
C SER A 27 13.55 4.32 -38.07
N GLU A 28 12.87 3.76 -39.08
CA GLU A 28 11.68 4.38 -39.66
C GLU A 28 10.52 4.42 -38.64
N VAL A 29 10.37 3.36 -37.83
CA VAL A 29 9.36 3.28 -36.77
C VAL A 29 9.59 4.37 -35.73
N VAL A 30 10.84 4.57 -35.29
CA VAL A 30 11.19 5.61 -34.30
C VAL A 30 10.94 7.01 -34.88
N HIS A 31 11.33 7.26 -36.12
CA HIS A 31 11.12 8.55 -36.78
C HIS A 31 9.62 8.86 -36.90
N ASP A 32 8.82 7.92 -37.40
CA ASP A 32 7.38 8.09 -37.53
C ASP A 32 6.69 8.21 -36.17
N PHE A 33 7.19 7.51 -35.14
CA PHE A 33 6.69 7.66 -33.78
C PHE A 33 6.94 9.07 -33.25
N LEU A 34 8.15 9.60 -33.39
CA LEU A 34 8.48 10.98 -32.98
C LEU A 34 7.61 12.01 -33.71
N TRP A 35 7.25 11.74 -34.96
CA TRP A 35 6.34 12.59 -35.73
C TRP A 35 4.90 12.62 -35.17
N VAL A 36 4.43 11.54 -34.52
CA VAL A 36 3.12 11.53 -33.81
C VAL A 36 3.07 12.60 -32.73
N PHE A 37 4.22 12.93 -32.15
CA PHE A 37 4.39 13.90 -31.07
C PHE A 37 4.99 15.24 -31.54
N ASP A 38 4.89 15.53 -32.84
CA ASP A 38 5.31 16.81 -33.43
C ASP A 38 6.80 17.17 -33.14
N ALA A 39 7.67 16.16 -33.06
CA ALA A 39 9.10 16.35 -32.86
C ALA A 39 9.72 17.18 -34.00
N GLN A 40 10.57 18.14 -33.64
CA GLN A 40 11.26 19.03 -34.56
C GLN A 40 12.75 18.69 -34.65
N HIS A 41 13.29 18.67 -35.86
CA HIS A 41 14.71 18.42 -36.10
C HIS A 41 15.46 19.74 -36.29
N GLU A 42 16.44 20.01 -35.42
CA GLU A 42 17.32 21.16 -35.52
C GLU A 42 18.61 20.76 -36.27
N ALA A 43 18.71 21.18 -37.53
CA ALA A 43 19.77 20.73 -38.43
C ALA A 43 21.19 21.20 -38.03
N THR A 44 21.30 22.33 -37.33
CA THR A 44 22.57 22.94 -36.91
C THR A 44 23.21 22.23 -35.73
N SER A 45 22.41 21.77 -34.78
CA SER A 45 22.85 21.09 -33.55
C SER A 45 22.72 19.57 -33.65
N GLN A 46 22.09 19.05 -34.71
CA GLN A 46 21.72 17.64 -34.87
C GLN A 46 20.88 17.10 -33.71
N THR A 47 20.01 17.95 -33.15
CA THR A 47 19.12 17.58 -32.05
C THR A 47 17.69 17.38 -32.54
N ILE A 48 16.98 16.48 -31.87
CA ILE A 48 15.52 16.32 -32.00
C ILE A 48 14.91 16.94 -30.75
N ASN A 49 14.10 17.98 -30.94
CA ASN A 49 13.38 18.65 -29.88
C ASN A 49 11.93 18.18 -29.87
N ILE A 50 11.44 17.77 -28.72
CA ILE A 50 10.08 17.29 -28.52
C ILE A 50 9.57 17.91 -27.22
N ASP A 51 8.37 18.50 -27.25
CA ASP A 51 7.72 18.93 -26.02
C ASP A 51 7.35 17.68 -25.23
N TYR A 52 7.54 17.70 -23.91
CA TYR A 52 7.10 16.57 -23.10
C TYR A 52 5.58 16.60 -22.86
N LYS A 53 4.94 17.76 -23.06
CA LYS A 53 3.50 17.97 -22.84
C LYS A 53 2.72 17.74 -24.11
N HIS A 54 1.76 16.83 -24.04
CA HIS A 54 0.85 16.57 -25.15
C HIS A 54 -0.59 16.52 -24.67
N ARG A 55 -1.50 16.70 -25.64
CA ARG A 55 -2.93 16.73 -25.40
C ARG A 55 -3.62 15.72 -26.30
N ASN A 56 -4.57 14.97 -25.76
CA ASN A 56 -5.34 13.93 -26.46
C ASN A 56 -6.41 14.53 -27.40
N THR A 57 -5.96 15.34 -28.34
CA THR A 57 -6.80 15.99 -29.36
C THR A 57 -7.20 14.99 -30.45
N GLU A 58 -8.25 15.33 -31.21
CA GLU A 58 -8.62 14.54 -32.39
C GLU A 58 -7.50 14.49 -33.45
N GLU A 59 -6.70 15.55 -33.58
CA GLU A 59 -5.54 15.55 -34.47
C GLU A 59 -4.48 14.54 -34.01
N PHE A 60 -4.13 14.55 -32.72
CA PHE A 60 -3.19 13.59 -32.13
C PHE A 60 -3.68 12.15 -32.32
N LYS A 61 -4.95 11.87 -32.01
CA LYS A 61 -5.54 10.52 -32.19
C LYS A 61 -5.47 10.05 -33.64
N ASN A 62 -5.68 10.95 -34.60
CA ASN A 62 -5.57 10.63 -36.02
C ASN A 62 -4.12 10.30 -36.43
N LYS A 63 -3.12 11.07 -35.96
CA LYS A 63 -1.69 10.77 -36.17
C LYS A 63 -1.32 9.41 -35.57
N LEU A 64 -1.71 9.17 -34.32
CA LEU A 64 -1.48 7.91 -33.61
C LEU A 64 -2.16 6.72 -34.30
N GLY A 65 -3.40 6.87 -34.76
CA GLY A 65 -4.15 5.82 -35.47
C GLY A 65 -3.49 5.40 -36.79
N ARG A 66 -2.92 6.36 -37.54
CA ARG A 66 -2.12 6.08 -38.75
C ARG A 66 -0.85 5.32 -38.41
N PHE A 67 -0.12 5.77 -37.39
CA PHE A 67 1.09 5.11 -36.90
C PHE A 67 0.82 3.66 -36.49
N ILE A 68 -0.20 3.42 -35.65
CA ILE A 68 -0.58 2.07 -35.21
C ILE A 68 -0.96 1.21 -36.41
N SER A 69 -1.75 1.74 -37.34
CA SER A 69 -2.18 0.98 -38.53
C SER A 69 -1.02 0.54 -39.40
N LYS A 70 0.02 1.38 -39.51
CA LYS A 70 1.25 1.09 -40.28
C LYS A 70 2.10 0.00 -39.62
N TYR A 71 2.24 0.02 -38.28
CA TYR A 71 3.24 -0.80 -37.59
C TYR A 71 2.71 -1.89 -36.65
N LYS A 72 1.39 -2.01 -36.44
CA LYS A 72 0.79 -3.03 -35.54
C LYS A 72 1.22 -4.47 -35.82
N SER A 73 1.52 -4.80 -37.09
CA SER A 73 1.95 -6.14 -37.49
C SER A 73 3.44 -6.38 -37.27
N ALA A 74 4.24 -5.32 -37.19
CA ALA A 74 5.69 -5.39 -37.02
C ALA A 74 6.08 -5.51 -35.54
N LEU A 75 5.41 -4.74 -34.66
CA LEU A 75 5.69 -4.72 -33.23
C LEU A 75 4.39 -4.82 -32.40
N PRO A 76 4.17 -5.92 -31.66
CA PRO A 76 2.97 -6.09 -30.84
C PRO A 76 2.76 -4.98 -29.81
N GLN A 77 3.83 -4.39 -29.25
CA GLN A 77 3.68 -3.27 -28.32
C GLN A 77 3.02 -2.03 -28.93
N ILE A 78 3.17 -1.80 -30.25
CA ILE A 78 2.53 -0.67 -30.95
C ILE A 78 1.01 -0.87 -30.99
N GLN A 79 0.55 -2.10 -31.18
CA GLN A 79 -0.89 -2.40 -31.16
C GLN A 79 -1.54 -2.01 -29.82
N GLN A 80 -0.81 -2.14 -28.71
CA GLN A 80 -1.31 -1.84 -27.37
C GLN A 80 -1.53 -0.34 -27.15
N LEU A 81 -0.82 0.54 -27.87
CA LEU A 81 -0.94 2.00 -27.74
C LEU A 81 -2.38 2.47 -27.91
N GLY A 82 -3.11 1.93 -28.89
CA GLY A 82 -4.51 2.31 -29.11
C GLY A 82 -5.37 2.07 -27.86
N SER A 83 -5.22 0.91 -27.24
CA SER A 83 -5.94 0.58 -25.99
C SER A 83 -5.49 1.41 -24.79
N GLN A 84 -4.23 1.84 -24.76
CA GLN A 84 -3.67 2.66 -23.69
C GLN A 84 -4.19 4.10 -23.78
N PHE A 85 -4.11 4.71 -24.97
CA PHE A 85 -4.53 6.10 -25.20
C PHE A 85 -6.06 6.26 -25.20
N ASN A 86 -6.82 5.21 -25.49
CA ASN A 86 -8.29 5.23 -25.33
C ASN A 86 -8.75 5.41 -23.88
N LYS A 87 -7.85 5.29 -22.89
CA LYS A 87 -8.16 5.56 -21.48
C LYS A 87 -8.17 7.05 -21.13
N LEU A 88 -7.54 7.89 -21.98
CA LEU A 88 -7.55 9.33 -21.80
C LEU A 88 -8.87 9.91 -22.30
N ASN A 89 -9.39 10.92 -21.58
CA ASN A 89 -10.51 11.71 -22.04
C ASN A 89 -10.12 12.56 -23.27
N PRO A 90 -11.09 13.00 -24.09
CA PRO A 90 -10.84 14.00 -25.11
C PRO A 90 -10.20 15.26 -24.52
N ASP A 91 -9.17 15.78 -25.19
CA ASP A 91 -8.42 16.98 -24.78
C ASP A 91 -7.69 16.88 -23.43
N GLU A 92 -7.56 15.69 -22.86
CA GLU A 92 -6.77 15.46 -21.65
C GLU A 92 -5.27 15.60 -21.93
N TRP A 93 -4.56 16.30 -21.04
CA TRP A 93 -3.12 16.42 -21.05
C TRP A 93 -2.44 15.17 -20.48
N PHE A 94 -1.33 14.79 -21.09
CA PHE A 94 -0.45 13.73 -20.64
C PHE A 94 1.01 14.09 -21.00
N PHE A 95 1.97 13.43 -20.35
CA PHE A 95 3.39 13.64 -20.61
C PHE A 95 4.04 12.44 -21.29
N ILE A 96 5.04 12.73 -22.13
CA ILE A 96 6.05 11.77 -22.57
C ILE A 96 7.37 12.12 -21.89
N LEU A 97 8.00 11.15 -21.25
CA LEU A 97 9.21 11.36 -20.45
C LEU A 97 10.29 10.37 -20.87
N PRO A 98 11.57 10.67 -20.60
CA PRO A 98 12.63 9.67 -20.63
C PRO A 98 12.25 8.46 -19.76
N PRO A 99 12.71 7.25 -20.10
CA PRO A 99 12.38 6.01 -19.39
C PRO A 99 13.19 5.88 -18.09
N VAL A 100 13.04 6.86 -17.20
CA VAL A 100 13.73 6.94 -15.92
C VAL A 100 12.73 6.73 -14.78
N GLU A 101 13.17 6.05 -13.73
CA GLU A 101 12.36 5.90 -12.53
C GLU A 101 12.27 7.26 -11.82
N LEU A 102 11.07 7.85 -11.82
CA LEU A 102 10.82 9.13 -11.15
C LEU A 102 10.76 8.93 -9.64
N THR A 103 11.40 9.86 -8.90
CA THR A 103 11.25 9.94 -7.44
C THR A 103 9.84 10.37 -7.07
N THR A 104 9.46 10.19 -5.81
CA THR A 104 8.15 10.59 -5.29
C THR A 104 7.95 12.10 -5.47
N ALA A 105 8.95 12.91 -5.17
CA ALA A 105 8.88 14.36 -5.39
C ALA A 105 8.65 14.70 -6.87
N GLN A 106 9.38 14.06 -7.79
CA GLN A 106 9.21 14.29 -9.23
C GLN A 106 7.84 13.83 -9.75
N LYS A 107 7.32 12.70 -9.27
CA LYS A 107 5.97 12.21 -9.60
C LYS A 107 4.91 13.20 -9.14
N TYR A 108 5.03 13.69 -7.90
CA TYR A 108 4.12 14.69 -7.36
C TYR A 108 4.14 15.98 -8.19
N GLU A 109 5.32 16.49 -8.55
CA GLU A 109 5.45 17.69 -9.38
C GLU A 109 4.80 17.50 -10.76
N ALA A 110 5.02 16.35 -11.40
CA ALA A 110 4.41 16.02 -12.68
C ALA A 110 2.88 15.85 -12.59
N GLU A 111 2.37 15.21 -11.54
CA GLU A 111 0.93 15.07 -11.27
C GLU A 111 0.27 16.42 -11.02
N ASN A 112 0.92 17.28 -10.20
CA ASN A 112 0.42 18.62 -9.92
C ASN A 112 0.36 19.49 -11.18
N GLU A 113 1.39 19.42 -12.03
CA GLU A 113 1.40 20.12 -13.31
C GLU A 113 0.27 19.61 -14.24
N LEU A 114 0.10 18.30 -14.37
CA LEU A 114 -0.99 17.72 -15.17
C LEU A 114 -2.37 18.09 -14.63
N ASN A 115 -2.57 18.08 -13.32
CA ASN A 115 -3.82 18.48 -12.69
C ASN A 115 -4.15 19.93 -13.04
N CYS A 116 -3.17 20.84 -12.93
CA CYS A 116 -3.32 22.24 -13.34
C CYS A 116 -3.69 22.38 -14.83
N LEU A 117 -2.99 21.67 -15.72
CA LEU A 117 -3.26 21.68 -17.17
C LEU A 117 -4.65 21.14 -17.51
N ASN A 118 -5.12 20.14 -16.76
CA ASN A 118 -6.45 19.53 -16.90
C ASN A 118 -7.54 20.29 -16.12
N GLY A 119 -7.23 21.45 -15.53
CA GLY A 119 -8.20 22.30 -14.84
C GLY A 119 -8.63 21.80 -13.45
N PHE A 120 -7.97 20.78 -12.91
CA PHE A 120 -8.16 20.34 -11.53
C PHE A 120 -7.41 21.28 -10.59
N ARG A 121 -8.10 21.74 -9.54
CA ARG A 121 -7.47 22.49 -8.44
C ARG A 121 -7.49 21.63 -7.19
N ASN A 122 -6.34 21.49 -6.56
CA ASN A 122 -6.24 20.82 -5.26
C ASN A 122 -7.01 21.62 -4.20
N GLU A 123 -7.62 20.91 -3.25
CA GLU A 123 -8.26 21.53 -2.08
C GLU A 123 -7.23 22.24 -1.17
N PHE A 124 -6.00 21.72 -1.16
CA PHE A 124 -4.86 22.28 -0.42
C PHE A 124 -3.95 23.09 -1.36
N SER A 125 -3.40 24.18 -0.83
CA SER A 125 -2.35 24.95 -1.52
C SER A 125 -1.05 24.16 -1.60
N GLU A 126 -0.21 24.50 -2.59
CA GLU A 126 1.11 23.87 -2.74
C GLU A 126 1.99 24.09 -1.50
N ASP A 127 1.92 25.27 -0.88
CA ASP A 127 2.65 25.58 0.34
C ASP A 127 2.22 24.69 1.52
N GLU A 128 0.91 24.42 1.66
CA GLU A 128 0.40 23.50 2.70
C GLU A 128 0.89 22.06 2.46
N VAL A 129 0.86 21.60 1.22
CA VAL A 129 1.34 20.26 0.88
C VAL A 129 2.85 20.15 1.12
N ARG A 130 3.65 21.13 0.68
CA ARG A 130 5.10 21.17 0.92
C ARG A 130 5.42 21.26 2.41
N LEU A 131 4.66 22.03 3.18
CA LEU A 131 4.84 22.14 4.63
C LEU A 131 4.64 20.80 5.34
N LEU A 132 3.63 20.01 4.94
CA LEU A 132 3.27 18.75 5.58
C LEU A 132 4.03 17.54 5.05
N PHE A 133 4.32 17.50 3.75
CA PHE A 133 4.83 16.32 3.05
C PHE A 133 6.16 16.54 2.33
N GLY A 134 6.66 17.78 2.22
CA GLY A 134 7.90 18.07 1.48
C GLY A 134 9.10 17.27 1.98
N ASN A 135 9.36 17.32 3.29
CA ASN A 135 10.45 16.56 3.91
C ASN A 135 10.29 15.04 3.70
N LEU A 136 9.06 14.53 3.71
CA LEU A 136 8.77 13.12 3.45
C LEU A 136 9.10 12.75 2.00
N MET A 137 8.64 13.53 1.03
CA MET A 137 8.86 13.28 -0.40
C MET A 137 10.34 13.39 -0.80
N GLU A 138 11.12 14.22 -0.09
CA GLU A 138 12.56 14.37 -0.31
C GLU A 138 13.37 13.20 0.23
N ASN A 139 12.88 12.50 1.27
CA ASN A 139 13.63 11.47 1.98
C ASN A 139 13.14 10.04 1.74
N TYR A 140 11.96 9.87 1.13
CA TYR A 140 11.34 8.56 0.94
C TYR A 140 10.75 8.38 -0.46
N GLU A 141 10.94 7.18 -1.00
CA GLU A 141 10.15 6.68 -2.11
C GLU A 141 8.88 5.98 -1.62
N LEU A 142 7.74 6.37 -2.18
CA LEU A 142 6.44 5.78 -1.87
C LEU A 142 6.19 4.56 -2.74
N VAL A 143 5.87 3.43 -2.10
CA VAL A 143 5.34 2.24 -2.75
C VAL A 143 3.84 2.18 -2.47
N THR A 144 3.05 2.34 -3.52
CA THR A 144 1.58 2.31 -3.47
C THR A 144 1.03 1.27 -4.45
N PHE A 145 -0.21 0.86 -4.22
CA PHE A 145 -0.89 -0.14 -5.05
C PHE A 145 -2.25 0.40 -5.50
N ASP A 146 -2.51 0.39 -6.80
CA ASP A 146 -3.84 0.73 -7.33
C ASP A 146 -4.79 -0.45 -7.13
N LEU A 147 -5.50 -0.42 -6.01
CA LEU A 147 -6.47 -1.45 -5.64
C LEU A 147 -7.80 -1.31 -6.38
N ASP A 148 -8.03 -0.24 -7.14
CA ASP A 148 -9.33 0.03 -7.79
C ASP A 148 -9.45 -0.63 -9.17
N LYS A 149 -8.35 -1.13 -9.75
CA LYS A 149 -8.36 -1.84 -11.05
C LYS A 149 -9.15 -3.15 -11.09
N GLY A 150 -9.68 -3.62 -9.95
CA GLY A 150 -10.50 -4.85 -9.84
C GLY A 150 -9.77 -6.15 -10.19
N LYS A 151 -8.47 -6.08 -10.52
CA LYS A 151 -7.62 -7.23 -10.85
C LYS A 151 -6.67 -7.52 -9.70
N LYS A 152 -6.42 -8.80 -9.46
CA LYS A 152 -5.38 -9.26 -8.53
C LYS A 152 -4.02 -8.71 -8.94
N ILE A 153 -3.31 -8.12 -7.99
CA ILE A 153 -1.91 -7.70 -8.12
C ILE A 153 -1.07 -8.83 -7.53
N LYS A 154 -0.24 -9.44 -8.36
CA LYS A 154 0.64 -10.54 -7.95
C LYS A 154 2.02 -9.98 -7.64
N ILE A 155 2.48 -10.18 -6.42
CA ILE A 155 3.79 -9.74 -5.93
C ILE A 155 4.72 -10.95 -5.85
N GLY A 156 5.97 -10.78 -6.25
CA GLY A 156 6.98 -11.86 -6.29
C GLY A 156 6.96 -12.69 -7.57
N GLU A 157 7.82 -13.71 -7.63
CA GLU A 157 8.06 -14.52 -8.83
C GLU A 157 6.79 -15.25 -9.32
N ASN A 158 6.39 -14.95 -10.57
CA ASN A 158 5.19 -15.50 -11.19
C ASN A 158 5.33 -16.99 -11.51
N LEU A 159 6.49 -17.41 -12.00
CA LEU A 159 6.78 -18.79 -12.38
C LEU A 159 7.02 -19.63 -11.13
N LYS A 160 6.06 -20.52 -10.83
CA LYS A 160 6.09 -21.35 -9.61
C LYS A 160 7.40 -22.11 -9.38
N VAL A 161 8.05 -22.57 -10.45
CA VAL A 161 9.33 -23.30 -10.40
C VAL A 161 10.52 -22.43 -9.94
N ASN A 162 10.43 -21.11 -10.15
CA ASN A 162 11.49 -20.15 -9.81
C ASN A 162 11.27 -19.52 -8.42
N ARG A 163 10.13 -19.81 -7.76
CA ARG A 163 9.80 -19.19 -6.48
C ARG A 163 10.77 -19.61 -5.38
N VAL A 164 11.24 -18.62 -4.65
CA VAL A 164 11.98 -18.75 -3.38
C VAL A 164 11.13 -18.06 -2.33
N CYS A 165 10.84 -18.73 -1.22
CA CYS A 165 9.98 -18.17 -0.19
C CYS A 165 10.66 -16.94 0.43
N ARG A 166 10.00 -15.78 0.41
CA ARG A 166 10.57 -14.53 0.94
C ARG A 166 10.81 -14.52 2.45
N PHE A 167 10.23 -15.47 3.20
CA PHE A 167 10.30 -15.52 4.66
C PHE A 167 11.18 -16.65 5.20
N CYS A 168 11.25 -17.78 4.49
CA CYS A 168 12.11 -18.90 4.90
C CYS A 168 13.26 -19.19 3.96
N HIS A 169 13.33 -18.50 2.82
CA HIS A 169 14.37 -18.64 1.78
C HIS A 169 14.44 -20.03 1.14
N GLU A 170 13.49 -20.91 1.46
CA GLU A 170 13.37 -22.24 0.86
C GLU A 170 12.64 -22.18 -0.49
N LYS A 171 12.94 -23.16 -1.33
CA LYS A 171 12.33 -23.33 -2.67
C LYS A 171 11.84 -24.76 -2.87
N ILE A 172 11.19 -25.02 -3.99
CA ILE A 172 10.81 -26.39 -4.39
C ILE A 172 12.10 -27.24 -4.54
N PRO A 173 12.15 -28.49 -4.00
CA PRO A 173 11.05 -29.26 -3.42
C PRO A 173 10.89 -29.17 -1.88
N ASN A 174 11.72 -28.39 -1.17
CA ASN A 174 11.68 -28.30 0.30
C ASN A 174 10.38 -27.68 0.83
N VAL A 175 9.76 -26.81 0.02
CA VAL A 175 8.48 -26.18 0.31
C VAL A 175 7.56 -26.21 -0.92
N SER A 176 6.26 -26.03 -0.69
CA SER A 176 5.24 -25.92 -1.72
C SER A 176 4.66 -24.50 -1.79
N PHE A 177 4.18 -24.14 -2.98
CA PHE A 177 3.45 -22.90 -3.27
C PHE A 177 2.10 -23.26 -3.90
N SER A 178 1.29 -24.05 -3.18
CA SER A 178 0.00 -24.56 -3.65
C SER A 178 -1.17 -23.68 -3.22
N LYS A 179 -1.05 -23.01 -2.08
CA LYS A 179 -2.05 -22.07 -1.56
C LYS A 179 -1.89 -20.71 -2.24
N GLU A 180 -3.01 -19.99 -2.39
CA GLU A 180 -2.99 -18.59 -2.82
C GLU A 180 -2.74 -17.71 -1.59
N ALA A 181 -1.47 -17.46 -1.31
CA ALA A 181 -1.05 -16.57 -0.25
C ALA A 181 -1.44 -15.11 -0.56
N HIS A 182 -1.87 -14.39 0.47
CA HIS A 182 -2.29 -12.99 0.38
C HIS A 182 -1.30 -12.12 1.17
N ALA A 183 -0.89 -10.99 0.59
CA ALA A 183 0.10 -10.12 1.23
C ALA A 183 -0.42 -9.55 2.56
N ILE A 184 -1.69 -9.14 2.57
CA ILE A 184 -2.48 -8.81 3.76
C ILE A 184 -3.54 -9.89 3.95
N SER A 185 -3.84 -10.26 5.19
CA SER A 185 -4.84 -11.28 5.50
C SER A 185 -6.17 -11.07 4.78
N GLU A 186 -6.67 -12.12 4.12
CA GLU A 186 -7.98 -12.09 3.47
C GLU A 186 -9.13 -11.86 4.46
N ALA A 187 -8.94 -12.23 5.74
CA ALA A 187 -9.89 -11.96 6.81
C ALA A 187 -10.11 -10.46 7.06
N LEU A 188 -9.13 -9.61 6.71
CA LEU A 188 -9.21 -8.16 6.77
C LEU A 188 -9.82 -7.55 5.50
N GLY A 189 -10.32 -8.37 4.57
CA GLY A 189 -10.97 -7.91 3.34
C GLY A 189 -10.03 -7.74 2.15
N ASN A 190 -8.76 -8.16 2.25
CA ASN A 190 -7.87 -8.18 1.09
C ASN A 190 -8.27 -9.28 0.12
N LYS A 191 -8.58 -8.94 -1.13
CA LYS A 191 -8.84 -9.88 -2.23
C LYS A 191 -7.93 -9.65 -3.45
N ILE A 192 -7.01 -8.69 -3.33
CA ILE A 192 -6.33 -8.07 -4.48
C ILE A 192 -4.83 -8.32 -4.42
N LEU A 193 -4.19 -8.12 -3.28
CA LEU A 193 -2.75 -8.28 -3.13
C LEU A 193 -2.41 -9.75 -2.86
N ILE A 194 -1.96 -10.44 -3.91
CA ILE A 194 -1.59 -11.86 -3.89
C ILE A 194 -0.07 -11.97 -3.83
N LEU A 195 0.42 -12.82 -2.93
CA LEU A 195 1.84 -13.05 -2.69
C LEU A 195 2.26 -14.38 -3.29
N ASN A 196 2.98 -14.34 -4.40
CA ASN A 196 3.36 -15.56 -5.11
C ASN A 196 4.45 -16.34 -4.38
N ASP A 197 5.39 -15.64 -3.77
CA ASP A 197 6.62 -16.17 -3.18
C ASP A 197 6.55 -16.28 -1.66
N GLU A 198 5.36 -16.51 -1.11
CA GLU A 198 5.15 -17.03 0.25
C GLU A 198 4.79 -18.52 0.14
N CYS A 199 5.58 -19.39 0.78
CA CYS A 199 5.31 -20.82 0.76
C CYS A 199 4.16 -21.21 1.69
N ASP A 200 3.57 -22.37 1.44
CA ASP A 200 2.39 -22.85 2.16
C ASP A 200 2.62 -22.94 3.69
N GLY A 201 3.83 -23.34 4.11
CA GLY A 201 4.19 -23.46 5.52
C GLY A 201 4.36 -22.10 6.22
N CYS A 202 4.95 -21.11 5.55
CA CYS A 202 5.00 -19.75 6.08
C CYS A 202 3.60 -19.12 6.13
N ASN A 203 2.81 -19.32 5.08
CA ASN A 203 1.45 -18.80 5.01
C ASN A 203 0.58 -19.32 6.17
N GLU A 204 0.64 -20.63 6.45
CA GLU A 204 -0.07 -21.27 7.57
C GLU A 204 0.47 -20.79 8.93
N PHE A 205 1.79 -20.70 9.08
CA PHE A 205 2.40 -20.16 10.29
C PHE A 205 1.90 -18.75 10.60
N PHE A 206 1.92 -17.83 9.63
CA PHE A 206 1.49 -16.46 9.85
C PHE A 206 -0.01 -16.35 10.11
N ASP A 207 -0.84 -17.07 9.36
CA ASP A 207 -2.31 -17.10 9.55
C ASP A 207 -2.65 -17.55 10.98
N GLU A 208 -2.01 -18.59 11.49
CA GLU A 208 -2.32 -19.18 12.80
C GLU A 208 -1.69 -18.47 14.00
N ASN A 209 -0.46 -17.96 13.86
CA ASN A 209 0.36 -17.54 15.01
C ASN A 209 0.52 -16.02 15.12
N ILE A 210 0.36 -15.27 14.02
CA ILE A 210 0.66 -13.84 13.96
C ILE A 210 -0.58 -13.03 13.54
N GLU A 211 -1.09 -13.26 12.33
CA GLU A 211 -2.20 -12.51 11.76
C GLU A 211 -3.51 -12.71 12.54
N ARG A 212 -3.72 -13.91 13.11
CA ARG A 212 -4.87 -14.23 13.96
C ARG A 212 -5.08 -13.21 15.08
N ASP A 213 -3.99 -12.80 15.74
CA ASP A 213 -4.07 -11.86 16.87
C ASP A 213 -4.47 -10.46 16.39
N PHE A 214 -3.97 -10.03 15.22
CA PHE A 214 -4.39 -8.79 14.58
C PHE A 214 -5.87 -8.84 14.18
N ILE A 215 -6.34 -9.98 13.65
CA ILE A 215 -7.75 -10.20 13.31
C ILE A 215 -8.63 -10.11 14.56
N TYR A 216 -8.28 -10.82 15.63
CA TYR A 216 -9.04 -10.81 16.90
C TYR A 216 -9.12 -9.42 17.52
N TYR A 217 -8.02 -8.65 17.47
CA TYR A 217 -8.04 -7.27 17.93
C TYR A 217 -9.04 -6.40 17.15
N HIS A 218 -9.26 -6.72 15.87
CA HIS A 218 -10.10 -5.96 14.96
C HIS A 218 -11.48 -6.59 14.70
N ASP A 219 -11.84 -7.70 15.35
CA ASP A 219 -13.09 -8.43 15.07
C ASP A 219 -14.34 -7.57 15.28
N MET A 220 -14.30 -6.66 16.26
CA MET A 220 -15.37 -5.69 16.46
C MET A 220 -15.54 -4.80 15.23
N ALA A 221 -14.46 -4.17 14.75
CA ALA A 221 -14.49 -3.32 13.56
C ALA A 221 -14.89 -4.12 12.30
N ARG A 222 -14.36 -5.33 12.13
CA ARG A 222 -14.73 -6.24 11.03
C ARG A 222 -16.22 -6.53 11.00
N THR A 223 -16.81 -6.78 12.16
CA THR A 223 -18.24 -7.06 12.30
C THR A 223 -19.08 -5.80 12.06
N ILE A 224 -18.75 -4.69 12.75
CA ILE A 224 -19.49 -3.41 12.63
C ILE A 224 -19.51 -2.92 11.19
N TYR A 225 -18.37 -2.96 10.50
CA TYR A 225 -18.23 -2.43 9.14
C TYR A 225 -18.50 -3.45 8.04
N GLY A 226 -18.90 -4.67 8.38
CA GLY A 226 -19.30 -5.68 7.39
C GLY A 226 -18.14 -6.19 6.52
N VAL A 227 -16.93 -6.27 7.09
CA VAL A 227 -15.74 -6.76 6.39
C VAL A 227 -15.89 -8.25 6.10
N LYS A 228 -15.96 -8.60 4.81
CA LYS A 228 -16.20 -9.99 4.38
C LYS A 228 -14.95 -10.85 4.52
N ASN A 229 -15.13 -12.08 4.99
CA ASN A 229 -14.07 -13.07 5.17
C ASN A 229 -13.77 -13.86 3.86
N LYS A 230 -12.98 -14.94 3.97
CA LYS A 230 -12.65 -15.86 2.86
C LYS A 230 -13.91 -16.43 2.19
N GLU A 231 -14.93 -16.78 2.96
CA GLU A 231 -16.23 -17.31 2.51
C GLU A 231 -17.22 -16.24 2.03
N ASN A 232 -16.78 -14.98 1.92
CA ASN A 232 -17.62 -13.85 1.52
C ASN A 232 -18.77 -13.52 2.51
N ASN A 233 -18.63 -13.96 3.75
CA ASN A 233 -19.56 -13.72 4.85
C ASN A 233 -19.04 -12.63 5.79
N ILE A 234 -19.96 -11.87 6.41
CA ILE A 234 -19.61 -10.95 7.50
C ILE A 234 -19.39 -11.78 8.77
N PRO A 235 -18.27 -11.62 9.49
CA PRO A 235 -18.04 -12.35 10.73
C PRO A 235 -19.08 -11.97 11.79
N LYS A 236 -19.39 -12.92 12.67
CA LYS A 236 -20.16 -12.67 13.89
C LYS A 236 -19.17 -12.66 15.05
N LEU A 237 -19.25 -11.65 15.91
CA LEU A 237 -18.43 -11.59 17.10
C LEU A 237 -19.23 -12.16 18.28
N ASN A 238 -18.80 -13.32 18.76
CA ASN A 238 -19.35 -13.95 19.96
C ASN A 238 -18.38 -13.70 21.11
N GLY A 239 -18.78 -12.87 22.08
CA GLY A 239 -18.09 -12.79 23.36
C GLY A 239 -18.73 -13.68 24.41
N LYS A 240 -18.18 -13.62 25.63
CA LYS A 240 -18.72 -14.36 26.78
C LYS A 240 -20.15 -13.91 27.11
N ASP A 241 -20.36 -12.60 27.11
CA ASP A 241 -21.60 -11.97 27.61
C ASP A 241 -22.36 -11.22 26.50
N PHE A 242 -21.96 -11.40 25.23
CA PHE A 242 -22.61 -10.71 24.11
C PHE A 242 -22.42 -11.42 22.77
N LYS A 243 -23.30 -11.11 21.83
CA LYS A 243 -23.16 -11.42 20.41
C LYS A 243 -23.39 -10.16 19.60
N LEU A 244 -22.45 -9.85 18.72
CA LEU A 244 -22.53 -8.74 17.78
C LEU A 244 -22.69 -9.31 16.38
N PHE A 245 -23.69 -8.81 15.66
CA PHE A 245 -23.99 -9.22 14.31
C PHE A 245 -24.38 -8.01 13.46
N ASN A 246 -23.91 -8.00 12.22
CA ASN A 246 -24.30 -7.02 11.23
C ASN A 246 -25.14 -7.75 10.17
N GLY A 247 -26.42 -7.39 10.09
CA GLY A 247 -27.41 -7.99 9.18
C GLY A 247 -27.36 -7.47 7.75
N GLY A 248 -26.43 -6.54 7.44
CA GLY A 248 -26.42 -5.78 6.19
C GLY A 248 -27.33 -4.55 6.25
N GLU A 249 -27.18 -3.65 5.27
CA GLU A 249 -28.04 -2.46 5.09
C GLU A 249 -28.13 -1.52 6.31
N GLY A 250 -27.06 -1.42 7.11
CA GLY A 250 -27.03 -0.56 8.31
C GLY A 250 -27.67 -1.18 9.55
N ASN A 251 -28.14 -2.43 9.49
CA ASN A 251 -28.69 -3.14 10.62
C ASN A 251 -27.58 -3.77 11.48
N LEU A 252 -26.97 -2.95 12.35
CA LEU A 252 -26.11 -3.44 13.42
C LEU A 252 -26.97 -3.88 14.60
N SER A 253 -26.70 -5.05 15.15
CA SER A 253 -27.44 -5.57 16.30
C SER A 253 -26.50 -6.17 17.32
N ILE A 254 -26.73 -5.82 18.59
CA ILE A 254 -25.98 -6.31 19.74
C ILE A 254 -26.97 -7.05 20.63
N ALA A 255 -26.76 -8.36 20.80
CA ALA A 255 -27.47 -9.14 21.79
C ALA A 255 -26.59 -9.26 23.04
N ILE A 256 -27.04 -8.72 24.16
CA ILE A 256 -26.37 -8.89 25.46
C ILE A 256 -26.88 -10.18 26.09
N ILE A 257 -25.97 -11.10 26.37
CA ILE A 257 -26.25 -12.37 27.05
C ILE A 257 -25.90 -12.15 28.51
N GLN A 258 -26.78 -11.46 29.27
CA GLN A 258 -26.58 -11.36 30.72
C GLN A 258 -26.77 -12.74 31.37
N SER A 259 -25.76 -13.18 32.11
CA SER A 259 -25.90 -14.23 33.12
C SER A 259 -25.89 -13.61 34.52
N ASN A 260 -26.89 -12.77 34.85
CA ASN A 260 -27.48 -12.63 36.20
C ASN A 260 -28.56 -11.52 36.24
N PRO A 261 -29.84 -11.87 36.46
CA PRO A 261 -30.92 -10.92 36.75
C PRO A 261 -30.89 -10.56 38.25
N GLY A 262 -29.92 -9.74 38.66
CA GLY A 262 -29.70 -9.50 40.10
C GLY A 262 -29.20 -8.12 40.51
N ASN A 263 -29.11 -7.15 39.61
CA ASN A 263 -28.84 -5.76 39.98
C ASN A 263 -29.94 -4.87 39.40
N ASP A 264 -30.95 -4.58 40.22
CA ASP A 264 -31.92 -3.50 40.02
C ASP A 264 -31.23 -2.13 40.20
N SER A 265 -30.18 -1.85 39.42
CA SER A 265 -29.68 -0.49 39.28
C SER A 265 -30.48 0.18 38.16
N THR A 266 -31.37 1.11 38.52
CA THR A 266 -32.12 1.96 37.59
C THR A 266 -31.25 2.96 36.83
N GLU A 267 -29.95 3.01 37.11
CA GLU A 267 -28.99 3.87 36.43
C GLU A 267 -28.49 3.22 35.15
N VAL A 268 -28.58 3.95 34.04
CA VAL A 268 -27.99 3.53 32.76
C VAL A 268 -26.47 3.44 32.95
N PRO A 269 -25.84 2.28 32.73
CA PRO A 269 -24.41 2.14 32.93
C PRO A 269 -23.63 3.06 31.98
N GLU A 270 -22.74 3.88 32.53
CA GLU A 270 -21.88 4.80 31.77
C GLU A 270 -20.94 4.07 30.80
N SER A 271 -20.67 2.78 31.06
CA SER A 271 -19.91 1.94 30.14
C SER A 271 -20.22 0.46 30.30
N VAL A 272 -20.12 -0.29 29.21
CA VAL A 272 -20.22 -1.76 29.20
C VAL A 272 -18.92 -2.33 28.66
N SER A 273 -18.31 -3.25 29.42
CA SER A 273 -17.11 -3.98 29.00
C SER A 273 -17.51 -5.36 28.48
N PHE A 274 -17.04 -5.66 27.28
CA PHE A 274 -17.37 -6.85 26.50
C PHE A 274 -16.13 -7.74 26.37
N LYS A 275 -16.13 -8.89 27.05
CA LYS A 275 -15.04 -9.86 26.97
C LYS A 275 -15.22 -10.77 25.76
N ILE A 276 -14.24 -10.77 24.86
CA ILE A 276 -14.28 -11.63 23.66
C ILE A 276 -13.98 -13.09 24.02
N GLY A 277 -13.11 -13.33 25.00
CA GLY A 277 -12.64 -14.66 25.39
C GLY A 277 -11.41 -15.15 24.63
N ASN A 278 -11.04 -14.48 23.53
CA ASN A 278 -9.79 -14.75 22.82
C ASN A 278 -8.60 -14.16 23.58
N LYS A 279 -7.48 -14.89 23.58
CA LYS A 279 -6.19 -14.41 24.03
C LYS A 279 -5.35 -14.00 22.83
N LEU A 280 -4.67 -12.86 22.94
CA LEU A 280 -3.71 -12.40 21.93
C LEU A 280 -2.45 -11.86 22.58
N LYS A 281 -1.37 -11.77 21.81
CA LYS A 281 -0.14 -11.07 22.17
C LYS A 281 -0.10 -9.73 21.45
N ILE A 282 0.09 -8.63 22.19
CA ILE A 282 0.11 -7.30 21.57
C ILE A 282 1.27 -7.18 20.56
N GLN A 283 2.42 -7.81 20.85
CA GLN A 283 3.54 -7.86 19.92
C GLN A 283 3.19 -8.52 18.58
N ASN A 284 2.24 -9.46 18.54
CA ASN A 284 1.80 -10.07 17.28
C ASN A 284 1.07 -9.08 16.37
N LEU A 285 0.46 -8.01 16.91
CA LEU A 285 -0.08 -6.95 16.06
C LEU A 285 1.01 -6.23 15.28
N TYR A 286 2.12 -5.92 15.94
CA TYR A 286 3.26 -5.31 15.26
C TYR A 286 3.89 -6.28 14.25
N LYS A 287 4.09 -7.55 14.65
CA LYS A 287 4.58 -8.57 13.71
C LYS A 287 3.69 -8.69 12.48
N ALA A 288 2.37 -8.62 12.62
CA ALA A 288 1.44 -8.63 11.49
C ALA A 288 1.62 -7.41 10.57
N LEU A 289 1.71 -6.20 11.13
CA LEU A 289 1.99 -4.98 10.37
C LEU A 289 3.31 -5.09 9.59
N CYS A 290 4.39 -5.54 10.24
CA CYS A 290 5.68 -5.76 9.59
C CYS A 290 5.61 -6.86 8.53
N LYS A 291 4.88 -7.96 8.78
CA LYS A 291 4.65 -9.02 7.77
C LYS A 291 3.96 -8.45 6.55
N PHE A 292 2.93 -7.60 6.71
CA PHE A 292 2.23 -6.96 5.59
C PHE A 292 3.18 -6.07 4.78
N ALA A 293 4.02 -5.28 5.46
CA ALA A 293 5.02 -4.44 4.79
C ALA A 293 6.04 -5.28 4.01
N LEU A 294 6.63 -6.30 4.63
CA LEU A 294 7.59 -7.19 3.98
C LEU A 294 6.96 -8.09 2.89
N SER A 295 5.63 -8.26 2.91
CA SER A 295 4.89 -8.94 1.85
C SER A 295 4.76 -8.11 0.58
N VAL A 296 4.81 -6.78 0.68
CA VAL A 296 4.58 -5.89 -0.47
C VAL A 296 5.82 -5.13 -0.93
N ILE A 297 6.89 -5.13 -0.12
CA ILE A 297 8.19 -4.59 -0.54
C ILE A 297 8.79 -5.39 -1.70
N ASP A 298 9.56 -4.71 -2.54
CA ASP A 298 10.36 -5.34 -3.60
C ASP A 298 11.43 -6.26 -2.99
N SER A 299 11.60 -7.44 -3.60
CA SER A 299 12.50 -8.48 -3.10
C SER A 299 13.95 -8.03 -2.98
N LYS A 300 14.39 -7.01 -3.73
CA LYS A 300 15.74 -6.44 -3.65
C LYS A 300 16.07 -5.81 -2.29
N HIS A 301 15.06 -5.48 -1.48
CA HIS A 301 15.25 -4.90 -0.15
C HIS A 301 15.14 -5.91 0.99
N LEU A 302 14.61 -7.11 0.74
CA LEU A 302 14.32 -8.09 1.80
C LEU A 302 15.55 -8.51 2.60
N SER A 303 16.72 -8.60 1.96
CA SER A 303 17.97 -8.97 2.62
C SER A 303 18.39 -8.00 3.72
N TYR A 304 17.85 -6.77 3.74
CA TYR A 304 18.10 -5.82 4.81
C TYR A 304 17.24 -6.09 6.05
N PHE A 305 16.22 -6.95 5.97
CA PHE A 305 15.25 -7.21 7.03
C PHE A 305 15.32 -8.65 7.57
N GLU A 306 16.45 -9.34 7.43
CA GLU A 306 16.59 -10.73 7.91
C GLU A 306 16.26 -10.87 9.40
N ASP A 307 16.73 -9.92 10.22
CA ASP A 307 16.43 -9.92 11.66
C ASP A 307 14.94 -9.66 11.94
N THR A 308 14.28 -8.84 11.13
CA THR A 308 12.83 -8.64 11.19
C THR A 308 12.11 -9.93 10.83
N ILE A 309 12.54 -10.62 9.77
CA ILE A 309 11.98 -11.89 9.30
C ILE A 309 12.10 -12.96 10.38
N LEU A 310 13.28 -13.09 11.01
CA LEU A 310 13.49 -14.00 12.15
C LEU A 310 12.54 -13.65 13.31
N TRP A 311 12.36 -12.37 13.62
CA TRP A 311 11.48 -11.93 14.70
C TRP A 311 10.00 -12.21 14.43
N ILE A 312 9.47 -11.86 13.24
CA ILE A 312 8.07 -12.15 12.90
C ILE A 312 7.80 -13.66 12.80
N ARG A 313 8.82 -14.48 12.56
CA ARG A 313 8.75 -15.94 12.56
C ARG A 313 8.94 -16.59 13.94
N ASN A 314 9.02 -15.82 15.02
CA ASN A 314 9.32 -16.30 16.38
C ASN A 314 10.65 -17.07 16.49
N GLN A 315 11.62 -16.72 15.65
CA GLN A 315 12.99 -17.26 15.67
C GLN A 315 13.98 -16.30 16.35
N LYS A 316 13.52 -15.08 16.66
CA LYS A 316 14.22 -14.04 17.41
C LYS A 316 13.24 -13.36 18.35
N GLU A 317 13.67 -13.08 19.57
CA GLU A 317 12.89 -12.31 20.55
C GLU A 317 13.17 -10.81 20.44
N ALA A 318 12.18 -10.00 20.78
CA ALA A 318 12.34 -8.55 20.92
C ALA A 318 11.68 -8.10 22.23
N ASN A 319 12.43 -7.40 23.07
CA ASN A 319 11.94 -6.90 24.36
C ASN A 319 11.36 -5.49 24.26
N ALA A 320 11.81 -4.72 23.28
CA ALA A 320 11.40 -3.33 23.05
C ALA A 320 11.37 -3.06 21.54
N LEU A 321 10.41 -2.25 21.12
CA LEU A 321 10.13 -1.90 19.72
C LEU A 321 9.76 -0.42 19.62
N PRO A 322 9.94 0.21 18.45
CA PRO A 322 9.46 1.58 18.21
C PRO A 322 7.95 1.70 18.44
N LYS A 323 7.49 2.83 18.95
CA LYS A 323 6.04 3.06 19.10
C LYS A 323 5.34 3.04 17.75
N VAL A 324 4.09 2.59 17.73
CA VAL A 324 3.21 2.66 16.56
C VAL A 324 2.28 3.84 16.72
N ALA A 325 2.25 4.74 15.74
CA ALA A 325 1.27 5.83 15.72
C ALA A 325 -0.06 5.29 15.18
N VAL A 326 -1.13 5.43 15.97
CA VAL A 326 -2.46 4.90 15.68
C VAL A 326 -3.47 6.04 15.70
N LEU A 327 -4.25 6.17 14.63
CA LEU A 327 -5.38 7.09 14.56
C LEU A 327 -6.65 6.30 14.27
N ASN A 328 -7.69 6.57 15.06
CA ASN A 328 -9.03 6.03 14.86
C ASN A 328 -9.94 7.15 14.37
N SER A 329 -10.25 7.19 13.07
CA SER A 329 -11.06 8.24 12.48
C SER A 329 -11.83 7.77 11.26
N HIS A 330 -13.13 8.09 11.22
CA HIS A 330 -13.97 7.84 10.05
C HIS A 330 -13.57 8.69 8.83
N ALA A 331 -12.81 9.77 9.01
CA ALA A 331 -12.32 10.59 7.91
C ALA A 331 -11.38 9.83 6.97
N PHE A 332 -10.79 8.73 7.44
CA PHE A 332 -9.90 7.86 6.67
C PHE A 332 -10.49 6.46 6.45
N PHE A 333 -11.82 6.36 6.46
CA PHE A 333 -12.48 5.07 6.35
C PHE A 333 -12.16 4.38 5.02
N THR A 334 -11.66 3.14 5.08
CA THR A 334 -11.42 2.30 3.91
C THR A 334 -12.31 1.06 3.92
N ARG A 335 -12.85 0.67 2.76
CA ARG A 335 -13.65 -0.57 2.62
C ARG A 335 -12.79 -1.83 2.50
N ARG A 336 -11.53 -1.65 2.13
CA ARG A 336 -10.52 -2.68 1.90
C ARG A 336 -9.24 -2.26 2.62
N PRO A 337 -8.39 -3.19 3.05
CA PRO A 337 -7.13 -2.82 3.68
C PRO A 337 -6.19 -2.20 2.64
N GLU A 338 -5.53 -1.12 3.01
CA GLU A 338 -4.59 -0.38 2.17
C GLU A 338 -3.24 -0.31 2.87
N ILE A 339 -2.15 -0.40 2.11
CA ILE A 339 -0.80 -0.26 2.63
C ILE A 339 0.02 0.64 1.71
N ILE A 340 0.76 1.57 2.32
CA ILE A 340 1.75 2.42 1.68
C ILE A 340 3.07 2.15 2.39
N LEU A 341 4.14 1.98 1.62
CA LEU A 341 5.50 1.93 2.17
C LEU A 341 6.24 3.22 1.85
N TYR A 342 6.98 3.72 2.82
CA TYR A 342 7.95 4.78 2.66
C TYR A 342 9.33 4.15 2.79
N LEU A 343 10.04 4.02 1.67
CA LEU A 343 11.37 3.45 1.60
C LEU A 343 12.41 4.58 1.55
N ARG A 344 13.32 4.64 2.53
CA ARG A 344 14.32 5.71 2.62
C ARG A 344 15.19 5.71 1.37
N ASN A 345 15.28 6.86 0.71
CA ASN A 345 15.95 7.01 -0.59
C ASN A 345 17.35 7.64 -0.48
N ASN A 346 17.86 7.79 0.74
CA ASN A 346 19.13 8.42 1.04
C ASN A 346 19.87 7.73 2.20
N GLU A 347 21.06 8.24 2.51
CA GLU A 347 21.97 7.70 3.54
C GLU A 347 21.72 8.31 4.94
N SER A 348 20.56 8.92 5.20
CA SER A 348 20.24 9.47 6.51
C SER A 348 20.28 8.38 7.59
N THR A 349 20.92 8.69 8.72
CA THR A 349 21.00 7.79 9.88
C THR A 349 19.91 8.03 10.91
N THR A 350 19.18 9.16 10.80
CA THR A 350 18.14 9.59 11.75
C THR A 350 16.73 9.23 11.29
N LEU A 351 16.59 8.67 10.10
CA LEU A 351 15.32 8.24 9.52
C LEU A 351 15.33 6.72 9.37
N PRO A 352 14.25 5.99 9.70
CA PRO A 352 14.16 4.55 9.48
C PRO A 352 14.22 4.18 8.00
N TYR A 353 14.77 3.02 7.68
CA TYR A 353 14.91 2.57 6.30
C TYR A 353 13.55 2.26 5.65
N LEU A 354 12.59 1.76 6.44
CA LEU A 354 11.25 1.44 5.98
C LEU A 354 10.20 1.81 7.02
N VAL A 355 9.23 2.59 6.60
CA VAL A 355 8.02 2.93 7.35
C VAL A 355 6.82 2.37 6.59
N GLY A 356 5.88 1.76 7.31
CA GLY A 356 4.59 1.35 6.75
C GLY A 356 3.49 2.27 7.25
N GLU A 357 2.58 2.63 6.34
CA GLU A 357 1.25 3.13 6.68
C GLU A 357 0.22 2.07 6.29
N PHE A 358 -0.56 1.59 7.25
CA PHE A 358 -1.60 0.59 7.04
C PHE A 358 -2.96 1.15 7.45
N ARG A 359 -3.91 1.15 6.51
CA ARG A 359 -5.29 1.57 6.75
C ARG A 359 -6.22 0.37 6.70
N PHE A 360 -7.09 0.28 7.69
CA PHE A 360 -8.09 -0.76 7.75
C PHE A 360 -9.35 -0.24 8.45
N THR A 361 -10.47 -0.15 7.72
CA THR A 361 -11.71 0.44 8.21
C THR A 361 -11.46 1.87 8.69
N CYS A 362 -11.71 2.20 9.97
CA CYS A 362 -11.40 3.51 10.56
C CYS A 362 -10.02 3.61 11.22
N TYR A 363 -9.19 2.56 11.14
CA TYR A 363 -7.86 2.53 11.75
C TYR A 363 -6.79 2.92 10.74
N LEU A 364 -5.89 3.80 11.17
CA LEU A 364 -4.67 4.18 10.48
C LEU A 364 -3.49 3.87 11.40
N TYR A 365 -2.56 3.04 10.92
CA TYR A 365 -1.33 2.67 11.59
C TYR A 365 -0.14 3.23 10.84
N ILE A 366 0.77 3.92 11.53
CA ILE A 366 2.07 4.30 10.99
C ILE A 366 3.14 3.68 11.89
N PHE A 367 4.00 2.84 11.30
CA PHE A 367 4.94 2.00 12.04
C PHE A 367 6.27 1.88 11.31
N ILE A 368 7.34 1.77 12.08
CA ILE A 368 8.69 1.50 11.57
C ILE A 368 8.84 -0.01 11.39
N VAL A 369 9.47 -0.49 10.32
CA VAL A 369 9.83 -1.91 10.21
C VAL A 369 11.19 -2.09 10.90
N PRO A 370 11.26 -2.70 12.11
CA PRO A 370 12.44 -2.66 12.95
C PRO A 370 13.52 -3.62 12.46
N PHE A 371 14.74 -3.46 12.97
CA PHE A 371 15.88 -4.38 12.75
C PHE A 371 16.38 -4.45 11.30
N SER A 372 16.20 -3.37 10.54
CA SER A 372 16.86 -3.24 9.24
C SER A 372 18.37 -3.13 9.43
N SER A 373 19.14 -3.85 8.64
CA SER A 373 20.60 -3.69 8.60
C SER A 373 21.05 -2.36 7.96
N LYS A 374 20.11 -1.58 7.43
CA LYS A 374 20.32 -0.22 6.91
C LYS A 374 20.07 0.88 7.96
N ASP A 375 19.61 0.50 9.15
CA ASP A 375 19.34 1.43 10.24
C ASP A 375 20.47 1.42 11.27
N THR A 376 20.93 2.61 11.64
CA THR A 376 21.87 2.81 12.73
C THR A 376 21.14 2.89 14.07
N ASN A 377 19.96 3.50 14.06
CA ASN A 377 19.14 3.73 15.25
C ASN A 377 18.05 2.65 15.39
N CYS A 378 17.62 2.41 16.62
CA CYS A 378 16.56 1.44 16.91
C CYS A 378 15.18 2.10 17.04
N PHE A 379 15.11 3.44 17.18
CA PHE A 379 13.89 4.24 17.27
C PHE A 379 12.99 3.86 18.46
N ILE A 380 13.58 3.24 19.48
CA ILE A 380 12.94 2.93 20.76
C ILE A 380 13.02 4.15 21.69
N ASP A 381 14.11 4.91 21.58
CA ASP A 381 14.31 6.13 22.35
C ASP A 381 13.37 7.25 21.89
N ASP A 382 12.83 8.01 22.85
CA ASP A 382 11.85 9.05 22.57
C ASP A 382 12.43 10.22 21.76
N GLN A 383 13.73 10.50 21.86
CA GLN A 383 14.38 11.55 21.06
C GLN A 383 14.54 11.10 19.61
N GLU A 384 15.05 9.88 19.38
CA GLU A 384 15.15 9.29 18.04
C GLU A 384 13.78 9.23 17.36
N TYR A 385 12.75 8.82 18.10
CA TYR A 385 11.38 8.73 17.57
C TYR A 385 10.80 10.10 17.22
N ARG A 386 11.03 11.13 18.06
CA ARG A 386 10.61 12.51 17.75
C ARG A 386 11.30 13.05 16.50
N GLU A 387 12.59 12.77 16.32
CA GLU A 387 13.34 13.17 15.14
C GLU A 387 12.75 12.55 13.87
N PHE A 388 12.43 11.25 13.90
CA PHE A 388 11.68 10.57 12.84
C PHE A 388 10.36 11.29 12.51
N LEU A 389 9.57 11.65 13.51
CA LEU A 389 8.26 12.32 13.31
C LEU A 389 8.39 13.72 12.67
N THR A 390 9.54 14.38 12.75
CA THR A 390 9.75 15.67 12.05
C THR A 390 9.72 15.54 10.52
N CYS A 391 9.94 14.33 9.99
CA CYS A 391 9.77 14.01 8.58
C CYS A 391 8.30 13.75 8.24
N PHE A 392 7.53 13.19 9.18
CA PHE A 392 6.12 12.86 9.03
C PHE A 392 5.21 13.90 9.72
N LYS A 393 5.36 15.18 9.37
CA LYS A 393 4.68 16.30 10.05
C LYS A 393 3.16 16.17 10.10
N HIS A 394 2.55 15.60 9.06
CA HIS A 394 1.11 15.34 9.00
C HIS A 394 0.59 14.45 10.15
N ILE A 395 1.46 13.66 10.79
CA ILE A 395 1.14 12.89 12.00
C ILE A 395 1.09 13.81 13.22
N GLY A 396 2.10 14.67 13.36
CA GLY A 396 2.25 15.56 14.53
C GLY A 396 1.26 16.72 14.55
N THR A 397 0.74 17.15 13.40
CA THR A 397 -0.22 18.26 13.28
C THR A 397 -1.67 17.84 13.42
N LYS A 398 -1.98 16.55 13.30
CA LYS A 398 -3.35 16.05 13.33
C LYS A 398 -3.70 15.57 14.74
N ASP A 399 -4.67 16.23 15.37
CA ASP A 399 -5.20 15.78 16.66
C ASP A 399 -5.74 14.35 16.56
N GLY A 400 -5.46 13.53 17.58
CA GLY A 400 -6.04 12.20 17.74
C GLY A 400 -5.10 11.01 17.50
N PHE A 401 -3.86 11.23 17.06
CA PHE A 401 -2.86 10.14 17.05
C PHE A 401 -2.50 9.71 18.47
N SER A 402 -2.53 8.40 18.71
CA SER A 402 -2.01 7.74 19.90
C SER A 402 -0.73 7.00 19.57
N PHE A 403 0.33 7.18 20.34
CA PHE A 403 1.61 6.50 20.14
C PHE A 403 1.71 5.31 21.09
N ILE A 404 1.47 4.11 20.58
CA ILE A 404 1.27 2.90 21.39
C ILE A 404 2.51 2.01 21.34
N ASP A 405 2.96 1.53 22.50
CA ASP A 405 4.01 0.54 22.62
C ASP A 405 3.44 -0.88 22.46
N PHE A 406 3.84 -1.56 21.39
CA PHE A 406 3.46 -2.94 21.10
C PHE A 406 4.53 -3.98 21.50
N SER A 407 5.47 -3.64 22.38
CA SER A 407 6.59 -4.53 22.76
C SER A 407 6.17 -5.77 23.56
N GLN A 408 5.01 -5.77 24.20
CA GLN A 408 4.62 -6.84 25.13
C GLN A 408 4.28 -8.17 24.40
N ASN A 409 5.12 -9.18 24.64
CA ASN A 409 5.00 -10.54 24.07
C ASN A 409 4.31 -11.53 25.03
N ILE A 410 3.25 -11.09 25.73
CA ILE A 410 2.49 -11.95 26.65
C ILE A 410 1.04 -12.07 26.22
N GLU A 411 0.47 -13.26 26.40
CA GLU A 411 -0.94 -13.50 26.11
C GLU A 411 -1.83 -12.75 27.10
N ARG A 412 -2.81 -12.01 26.57
CA ARG A 412 -3.82 -11.31 27.35
C ARG A 412 -5.20 -11.51 26.75
N GLU A 413 -6.19 -11.62 27.62
CA GLU A 413 -7.59 -11.61 27.20
C GLU A 413 -7.98 -10.20 26.74
N VAL A 414 -8.67 -10.11 25.60
CA VAL A 414 -9.15 -8.83 25.07
C VAL A 414 -10.54 -8.52 25.60
N SER A 415 -10.71 -7.30 26.08
CA SER A 415 -12.01 -6.72 26.39
C SER A 415 -12.18 -5.39 25.64
N PHE A 416 -13.35 -5.18 25.07
CA PHE A 416 -13.72 -3.87 24.51
C PHE A 416 -14.60 -3.13 25.51
N LYS A 417 -14.39 -1.83 25.68
CA LYS A 417 -15.24 -0.98 26.50
C LYS A 417 -16.02 -0.06 25.59
N ILE A 418 -17.35 -0.11 25.66
CA ILE A 418 -18.23 0.88 25.03
C ILE A 418 -18.64 1.86 26.13
N ASN A 419 -18.33 3.14 25.93
CA ASN A 419 -18.79 4.22 26.81
C ASN A 419 -20.08 4.81 26.22
N PHE A 420 -21.06 5.08 27.07
CA PHE A 420 -22.30 5.74 26.70
C PHE A 420 -22.23 7.18 27.21
N GLU A 421 -22.04 8.13 26.30
CA GLU A 421 -22.07 9.54 26.62
C GLU A 421 -23.52 10.05 26.57
N LYS A 422 -23.95 10.77 27.62
CA LYS A 422 -25.18 11.57 27.57
C LYS A 422 -24.83 12.86 26.84
N ASN A 423 -25.35 13.01 25.62
CA ASN A 423 -25.35 14.29 24.91
C ASN A 423 -26.24 15.32 25.59
#